data_AF-A0A0M1IUU9-F1
#
_entry.id   AF-A0A0M1IUU9-F1
#
_cell.length_a   1.000
_cell.length_b   1.000
_cell.length_c   1.000
_cell.angle_alpha   90.00
_cell.angle_beta   90.00
_cell.angle_gamma   90.00
#
_symmetry.space_group_name_H-M   'P 1'
#
loop_
_entity.id
_entity.type
_entity.pdbx_description
1 polymer ?
#
loop_
_entity_poly.entity_id
_entity_poly.type
_entity_poly.pdbx_seq_one_letter_code
_entity_poly.pdbx_strand_id
1 'polypeptide(L)'
;MKNLNWFKEIFKLILLVAMTITFFILGNVTFNEMHYSSALLGISGASMGLSLFQLTRVIGFARNPQKYKKEEIDAKDERNSLILTNAKASSFGIETFVIFGITVYAIYSNNIGFVFVIFILWVSRIFSFFYYLSKNNKKL
;
A
#
# COMPACT_ATOMS: atom_id res chain seq x y z
N MET A 1 0.66 -13.18 -23.04
CA MET A 1 0.30 -12.41 -21.83
C MET A 1 -0.41 -13.34 -20.87
N LYS A 2 0.09 -13.51 -19.65
CA LYS A 2 -0.56 -14.38 -18.63
C LYS A 2 -1.96 -13.81 -18.39
N ASN A 3 -2.98 -14.67 -18.41
CA ASN A 3 -4.33 -14.28 -18.06
C ASN A 3 -4.32 -13.93 -16.56
N LEU A 4 -4.03 -12.67 -16.25
CA LEU A 4 -4.08 -12.17 -14.88
C LEU A 4 -5.53 -12.36 -14.46
N ASN A 5 -5.76 -13.19 -13.46
CA ASN A 5 -7.09 -13.31 -12.87
C ASN A 5 -7.34 -12.02 -12.08
N TRP A 6 -7.64 -10.95 -12.81
CA TRP A 6 -7.96 -9.62 -12.29
C TRP A 6 -8.97 -9.70 -11.16
N PHE A 7 -9.94 -10.60 -11.29
CA PHE A 7 -10.89 -10.92 -10.25
C PHE A 7 -10.25 -11.28 -8.90
N LYS A 8 -9.19 -12.11 -8.89
CA LYS A 8 -8.50 -12.51 -7.65
C LYS A 8 -7.74 -11.36 -7.01
N GLU A 9 -7.08 -10.52 -7.80
CA GLU A 9 -6.34 -9.37 -7.27
C GLU A 9 -7.29 -8.27 -6.78
N ILE A 10 -8.38 -8.00 -7.51
CA ILE A 10 -9.47 -7.12 -7.06
C ILE A 10 -10.09 -7.65 -5.76
N PHE A 11 -10.34 -8.96 -5.67
CA PHE A 11 -10.90 -9.56 -4.46
C PHE A 11 -9.98 -9.39 -3.25
N LYS A 12 -8.66 -9.60 -3.39
CA LYS A 12 -7.69 -9.34 -2.32
C LYS A 12 -7.71 -7.87 -1.87
N LEU A 13 -7.79 -6.95 -2.84
CA LEU A 13 -7.86 -5.52 -2.55
C LEU A 13 -9.14 -5.16 -1.78
N ILE A 14 -10.29 -5.67 -2.21
CA ILE A 14 -11.57 -5.49 -1.50
C ILE A 14 -11.49 -6.05 -0.08
N LEU A 15 -10.92 -7.25 0.09
CA LEU A 15 -10.79 -7.89 1.40
C LEU A 15 -9.86 -7.09 2.33
N LEU A 16 -8.79 -6.48 1.79
CA LEU A 16 -7.90 -5.60 2.55
C LEU A 16 -8.62 -4.34 3.04
N VAL A 17 -9.37 -3.69 2.14
CA VAL A 17 -10.17 -2.50 2.47
C VAL A 17 -11.23 -2.86 3.51
N ALA A 18 -11.92 -3.99 3.33
CA ALA A 18 -12.92 -4.47 4.28
C ALA A 18 -12.32 -4.73 5.68
N MET A 19 -11.16 -5.38 5.79
CA MET A 19 -10.50 -5.55 7.09
C MET A 19 -10.12 -4.21 7.72
N THR A 20 -9.58 -3.29 6.94
CA THR A 20 -9.23 -1.94 7.44
C THR A 20 -10.45 -1.25 8.03
N ILE A 21 -11.58 -1.25 7.31
CA ILE A 21 -12.84 -0.65 7.76
C ILE A 21 -13.37 -1.35 9.01
N THR A 22 -13.40 -2.68 9.03
CA THR A 22 -13.89 -3.45 10.18
C THR A 22 -13.07 -3.17 11.44
N PHE A 23 -11.73 -3.15 11.34
CA PHE A 23 -10.86 -2.82 12.48
C PHE A 23 -10.98 -1.37 12.92
N PHE A 24 -11.22 -0.45 11.98
CA PHE A 24 -11.50 0.95 12.28
C PHE A 24 -12.81 1.11 13.06
N ILE A 25 -13.88 0.45 12.61
CA ILE A 25 -15.18 0.45 13.30
C ILE A 25 -15.06 -0.19 14.68
N LEU A 26 -14.40 -1.35 14.79
CA LEU A 26 -14.13 -2.01 16.06
C LEU A 26 -13.38 -1.08 17.02
N GLY A 27 -12.33 -0.41 16.54
CA GLY A 27 -11.60 0.55 17.35
C GLY A 27 -12.48 1.71 17.83
N ASN A 28 -13.40 2.19 17.00
CA ASN A 28 -14.34 3.24 17.39
C ASN A 28 -15.38 2.77 18.43
N VAL A 29 -15.82 1.50 18.35
CA VAL A 29 -16.78 0.92 19.31
C VAL A 29 -16.11 0.57 20.64
N THR A 30 -14.88 0.05 20.61
CA THR A 30 -14.17 -0.39 21.82
C THR A 30 -13.56 0.77 22.61
N PHE A 31 -13.02 1.77 21.93
CA PHE A 31 -12.38 2.94 22.54
C PHE A 31 -13.27 4.17 22.37
N ASN A 32 -14.41 4.17 23.05
CA ASN A 32 -15.28 5.34 23.09
C ASN A 32 -14.47 6.55 23.57
N GLU A 33 -14.52 7.65 22.81
CA GLU A 33 -13.87 8.95 23.06
C GLU A 33 -12.35 9.08 22.76
N MET A 34 -11.64 8.00 22.40
CA MET A 34 -10.24 8.10 21.95
C MET A 34 -10.12 8.04 20.42
N HIS A 35 -10.32 9.20 19.76
CA HIS A 35 -10.30 9.32 18.30
C HIS A 35 -9.04 8.81 17.60
N TYR A 36 -7.88 8.83 18.26
CA TYR A 36 -6.62 8.35 17.66
C TYR A 36 -6.46 6.82 17.74
N SER A 37 -7.07 6.17 18.74
CA SER A 37 -6.95 4.72 18.96
C SER A 37 -7.68 3.92 17.87
N SER A 38 -8.81 4.42 17.38
CA SER A 38 -9.56 3.78 16.28
C SER A 38 -8.79 3.84 14.95
N ALA A 39 -8.16 4.98 14.65
CA ALA A 39 -7.32 5.14 13.47
C ALA A 39 -6.10 4.20 13.48
N LEU A 40 -5.43 4.07 14.64
CA LEU A 40 -4.30 3.16 14.80
C LEU A 40 -4.70 1.69 14.65
N LEU A 41 -5.88 1.30 15.14
CA LEU A 41 -6.41 -0.04 14.94
C LEU A 41 -6.77 -0.32 13.48
N GLY A 42 -7.33 0.66 12.78
CA GLY A 42 -7.56 0.57 11.33
C GLY A 42 -6.26 0.30 10.56
N ILE A 43 -5.20 1.09 10.83
CA ILE A 43 -3.88 0.89 10.21
C ILE A 43 -3.32 -0.50 10.54
N SER A 44 -3.44 -0.92 11.81
CA SER A 44 -2.98 -2.24 12.26
C SER A 44 -3.73 -3.38 11.55
N GLY A 45 -5.05 -3.23 11.32
CA GLY A 45 -5.86 -4.16 10.54
C GLY A 45 -5.40 -4.26 9.08
N ALA A 46 -5.07 -3.13 8.46
CA ALA A 46 -4.49 -3.11 7.11
C ALA A 46 -3.14 -3.84 7.06
N SER A 47 -2.24 -3.57 8.02
CA SER A 47 -0.94 -4.24 8.12
C SER A 47 -1.06 -5.75 8.36
N MET A 48 -2.00 -6.17 9.20
CA MET A 48 -2.31 -7.58 9.43
C MET A 48 -2.82 -8.25 8.14
N GLY A 49 -3.69 -7.58 7.40
CA GLY A 49 -4.18 -8.05 6.11
C GLY A 49 -3.07 -8.27 5.08
N LEU A 50 -2.18 -7.29 4.93
CA LEU A 50 -0.99 -7.41 4.08
C LEU A 50 -0.12 -8.60 4.50
N SER A 51 0.08 -8.78 5.80
CA SER A 51 0.90 -9.87 6.35
C SER A 51 0.27 -11.24 6.05
N LEU A 52 -1.06 -11.37 6.14
CA LEU A 52 -1.78 -12.59 5.76
C LEU A 52 -1.61 -12.92 4.27
N PHE A 53 -1.67 -11.92 3.39
CA PHE A 53 -1.44 -12.16 1.96
C PHE A 53 0.00 -12.55 1.64
N GLN A 54 0.98 -11.98 2.36
CA GLN A 54 2.36 -12.41 2.23
C GLN A 54 2.56 -13.84 2.74
N LEU A 55 1.96 -14.18 3.89
CA LEU A 55 2.04 -15.52 4.47
C LEU A 55 1.44 -16.58 3.54
N THR A 56 0.24 -16.32 2.98
CA THR A 56 -0.39 -17.24 2.03
C THR A 56 0.45 -17.44 0.77
N ARG A 57 1.15 -16.39 0.30
CA ARG A 57 2.11 -16.50 -0.81
C ARG A 57 3.31 -17.36 -0.45
N VAL A 58 3.91 -17.16 0.72
CA VAL A 58 5.06 -17.94 1.21
C VAL A 58 4.69 -19.42 1.36
N ILE A 59 3.54 -19.72 1.97
CA ILE A 59 3.02 -21.09 2.08
C ILE A 59 2.81 -21.69 0.68
N GLY A 60 2.28 -20.90 -0.26
CA GLY A 60 2.12 -21.31 -1.65
C GLY A 60 3.45 -21.66 -2.34
N PHE A 61 4.52 -20.94 -2.05
CA PHE A 61 5.87 -21.25 -2.55
C PHE A 61 6.47 -22.49 -1.89
N ALA A 62 6.25 -22.69 -0.60
CA ALA A 62 6.70 -23.90 0.09
C ALA A 62 6.03 -25.15 -0.49
N ARG A 63 4.74 -25.07 -0.81
CA ARG A 63 3.98 -26.19 -1.42
C ARG A 63 4.30 -26.41 -2.89
N ASN A 64 4.65 -25.37 -3.64
CA ASN A 64 5.01 -25.47 -5.04
C ASN A 64 6.25 -24.60 -5.37
N PRO A 65 7.46 -25.17 -5.21
CA PRO A 65 8.71 -24.45 -5.47
C PRO A 65 8.90 -24.04 -6.94
N GLN A 66 8.26 -24.74 -7.88
CA GLN A 66 8.34 -24.38 -9.31
C GLN A 66 7.67 -23.03 -9.57
N LYS A 67 6.61 -22.71 -8.82
CA LYS A 67 5.93 -21.40 -8.91
C LYS A 67 6.87 -20.27 -8.49
N TYR A 68 7.66 -20.49 -7.44
CA TYR A 68 8.66 -19.53 -6.99
C TYR A 68 9.75 -19.29 -8.05
N LYS A 69 10.34 -20.37 -8.60
CA LYS A 69 11.36 -20.28 -9.65
C LYS A 69 10.85 -19.53 -10.89
N LYS A 70 9.62 -19.82 -11.30
CA LYS A 70 8.99 -19.13 -12.43
C LYS A 70 8.81 -17.64 -12.16
N GLU A 71 8.39 -17.27 -10.96
CA GLU A 71 8.21 -15.88 -10.58
C GLU A 71 9.55 -15.11 -10.47
N GLU A 72 10.62 -15.78 -10.06
CA GLU A 72 11.97 -15.21 -10.08
C GLU A 72 12.45 -14.93 -11.51
N ILE A 73 12.19 -15.83 -12.46
CA ILE A 73 12.48 -15.63 -13.88
C ILE A 73 11.64 -14.46 -14.42
N ASP A 74 10.33 -14.46 -14.15
CA ASP A 74 9.41 -13.40 -14.58
C ASP A 74 9.81 -12.03 -14.02
N ALA A 75 10.42 -11.97 -12.82
CA ALA A 75 10.90 -10.74 -12.19
C ALA A 75 12.21 -10.21 -12.78
N LYS A 76 13.02 -11.08 -13.40
CA LYS A 76 14.25 -10.71 -14.11
C LYS A 76 14.01 -10.35 -15.58
N ASP A 77 12.83 -10.66 -16.12
CA ASP A 77 12.44 -10.26 -17.47
C ASP A 77 12.32 -8.73 -17.59
N GLU A 78 13.09 -8.15 -18.50
CA GLU A 78 13.15 -6.72 -18.76
C GLU A 78 11.79 -6.14 -19.16
N ARG A 79 10.98 -6.88 -19.91
CA ARG A 79 9.65 -6.41 -20.35
C ARG A 79 8.71 -6.26 -19.16
N ASN A 80 8.71 -7.25 -18.26
CA ASN A 80 7.90 -7.18 -17.05
C ASN A 80 8.40 -6.08 -16.11
N SER A 81 9.72 -5.92 -16.00
CA SER A 81 10.33 -4.84 -15.23
C SER A 81 9.93 -3.45 -15.74
N LEU A 82 9.90 -3.26 -17.06
CA LEU A 82 9.48 -2.01 -17.69
C LEU A 82 7.99 -1.73 -17.45
N ILE A 83 7.12 -2.72 -17.64
CA ILE A 83 5.67 -2.58 -17.36
C ILE A 83 5.45 -2.22 -15.89
N LEU A 84 6.13 -2.90 -14.97
CA LEU A 84 6.02 -2.64 -13.53
C LEU A 84 6.50 -1.24 -13.17
N THR A 85 7.60 -0.78 -13.77
CA THR A 85 8.14 0.56 -13.52
C THR A 85 7.18 1.63 -14.01
N ASN A 86 6.60 1.47 -15.20
CA ASN A 86 5.59 2.39 -15.72
C ASN A 86 4.32 2.40 -14.86
N ALA A 87 3.86 1.23 -14.41
CA ALA A 87 2.71 1.13 -13.50
C ALA A 87 2.98 1.83 -12.16
N LYS A 88 4.17 1.65 -11.58
CA LYS A 88 4.58 2.33 -10.34
C LYS A 88 4.64 3.85 -10.51
N ALA A 89 5.20 4.33 -11.62
CA ALA A 89 5.25 5.76 -11.93
C ALA A 89 3.84 6.36 -12.06
N SER A 90 2.93 5.65 -12.74
CA SER A 90 1.52 6.05 -12.85
C SER A 90 0.80 6.08 -11.51
N SER A 91 0.98 5.03 -10.67
CA SER A 91 0.44 4.98 -9.31
C SER A 91 0.95 6.15 -8.47
N PHE A 92 2.25 6.44 -8.53
CA PHE A 92 2.84 7.56 -7.82
C PHE A 92 2.18 8.90 -8.26
N GLY A 93 1.93 9.08 -9.55
CA GLY A 93 1.17 10.22 -10.07
C GLY A 93 -0.21 10.35 -9.44
N ILE A 94 -1.03 9.29 -9.51
CA ILE A 94 -2.39 9.25 -8.94
C ILE A 94 -2.38 9.51 -7.42
N GLU A 95 -1.47 8.87 -6.69
CA GLU A 95 -1.29 9.06 -5.25
C GLU A 95 -1.00 10.53 -4.90
N THR A 96 -0.30 11.27 -5.76
CA THR A 96 -0.06 12.71 -5.58
C THR A 96 -1.37 13.47 -5.51
N PHE A 97 -2.27 13.21 -6.47
CA PHE A 97 -3.56 13.89 -6.55
C PHE A 97 -4.45 13.53 -5.37
N VAL A 98 -4.42 12.26 -4.92
CA VAL A 98 -5.16 11.82 -3.73
C VAL A 98 -4.66 12.53 -2.47
N ILE A 99 -3.34 12.53 -2.22
CA ILE A 99 -2.75 13.21 -1.05
C ILE A 99 -3.03 14.71 -1.11
N PHE A 100 -2.94 15.32 -2.29
CA PHE A 100 -3.25 16.72 -2.48
C PHE A 100 -4.71 17.04 -2.15
N GLY A 101 -5.66 16.22 -2.62
CA GLY A 101 -7.09 16.37 -2.29
C GLY A 101 -7.35 16.29 -0.78
N ILE A 102 -6.70 15.34 -0.09
CA ILE A 102 -6.78 15.20 1.38
C ILE A 102 -6.15 16.41 2.08
N THR A 103 -5.07 16.97 1.52
CA THR A 103 -4.41 18.17 2.05
C THR A 103 -5.33 19.39 2.01
N VAL A 104 -6.04 19.61 0.90
CA VAL A 104 -7.03 20.69 0.78
C VAL A 104 -8.14 20.54 1.82
N TYR A 105 -8.64 19.31 2.00
CA TYR A 105 -9.64 19.03 3.03
C TYR A 105 -9.13 19.30 4.44
N ALA A 106 -7.85 19.03 4.72
CA ALA A 106 -7.25 19.29 6.02
C ALA A 106 -7.09 20.77 6.37
N ILE A 107 -6.82 21.61 5.36
CA ILE A 107 -6.80 23.06 5.54
C ILE A 107 -8.20 23.54 5.94
N TYR A 108 -9.25 22.98 5.33
CA TYR A 108 -10.63 23.31 5.67
C TYR A 108 -11.07 22.80 7.04
N SER A 109 -10.59 21.63 7.48
CA SER A 109 -11.04 21.00 8.73
C SER A 109 -10.54 21.67 10.01
N ASN A 110 -9.61 22.63 9.92
CA ASN A 110 -8.98 23.36 11.04
C ASN A 110 -8.51 22.45 12.19
N ASN A 111 -8.17 21.20 11.89
CA ASN A 111 -7.73 20.21 12.86
C ASN A 111 -6.21 20.03 12.75
N ILE A 112 -5.49 20.57 13.73
CA ILE A 112 -4.02 20.58 13.71
C ILE A 112 -3.42 19.17 13.69
N GLY A 113 -4.04 18.21 14.39
CA GLY A 113 -3.58 16.82 14.42
C GLY A 113 -3.69 16.16 13.05
N PHE A 114 -4.78 16.43 12.33
CA PHE A 114 -4.97 15.93 10.96
C PHE A 114 -3.97 16.52 9.97
N VAL A 115 -3.65 17.81 10.10
CA VAL A 115 -2.60 18.48 9.32
C VAL A 115 -1.24 17.84 9.57
N PHE A 116 -0.89 17.53 10.83
CA PHE A 116 0.36 16.84 11.17
C PHE A 116 0.47 15.46 10.53
N VAL A 117 -0.62 14.67 10.50
CA VAL A 117 -0.61 13.35 9.84
C VAL A 117 -0.32 13.49 8.35
N ILE A 118 -0.94 14.46 7.68
CA ILE A 118 -0.70 14.71 6.25
C ILE A 118 0.70 15.22 5.98
N PHE A 119 1.24 16.04 6.87
CA PHE A 119 2.64 16.47 6.81
C PHE A 119 3.59 15.26 6.85
N ILE A 120 3.37 14.30 7.76
CA ILE A 120 4.15 13.05 7.81
C ILE A 120 4.03 12.26 6.51
N LEU A 121 2.85 12.20 5.89
CA LEU A 121 2.67 11.54 4.59
C LEU A 121 3.48 12.22 3.48
N TRP A 122 3.49 13.56 3.42
CA TRP A 122 4.31 14.31 2.46
C TRP A 122 5.81 14.08 2.69
N VAL A 123 6.26 14.11 3.95
CA VAL A 123 7.66 13.85 4.31
C VAL A 123 8.07 12.43 3.90
N SER A 124 7.26 11.42 4.24
CA SER A 124 7.49 10.02 3.86
C SER A 124 7.60 9.84 2.34
N ARG A 125 6.76 10.56 1.59
CA ARG A 125 6.79 10.57 0.12
C ARG A 125 8.08 11.18 -0.43
N ILE A 126 8.52 12.32 0.10
CA ILE A 126 9.76 12.99 -0.29
C ILE A 126 10.97 12.09 -0.01
N PHE A 127 11.02 11.49 1.19
CA PHE A 127 12.06 10.51 1.53
C PHE A 127 12.06 9.31 0.58
N SER A 128 10.88 8.76 0.26
CA SER A 128 10.75 7.65 -0.69
C SER A 128 11.28 8.04 -2.07
N PHE A 129 10.94 9.23 -2.55
CA PHE A 129 11.45 9.75 -3.83
C PHE A 129 12.98 9.82 -3.84
N PHE A 130 13.59 10.46 -2.84
CA PHE A 130 15.05 10.55 -2.74
C PHE A 130 15.73 9.18 -2.61
N TYR A 131 15.14 8.26 -1.83
CA TYR A 131 15.66 6.90 -1.69
C TYR A 131 15.68 6.16 -3.03
N TYR A 132 14.57 6.21 -3.79
CA TYR A 132 14.50 5.55 -5.10
C TYR A 132 15.39 6.24 -6.14
N LEU A 133 15.48 7.58 -6.12
CA LEU A 133 16.39 8.34 -6.98
C LEU A 133 17.85 7.94 -6.72
N SER A 134 18.28 7.94 -5.47
CA SER A 134 19.64 7.54 -5.06
C SER A 134 19.96 6.10 -5.45
N LYS A 135 19.01 5.18 -5.27
CA LYS A 135 19.20 3.77 -5.61
C LYS A 135 19.30 3.52 -7.11
N ASN A 136 18.55 4.26 -7.92
CA ASN A 136 18.51 4.09 -9.37
C ASN A 136 19.60 4.87 -10.10
N ASN A 137 20.07 5.99 -9.55
CA ASN A 137 21.15 6.78 -10.16
C ASN A 137 22.52 6.08 -10.12
N LYS A 138 22.73 5.05 -9.27
CA LYS A 138 23.96 4.25 -9.26
C LYS A 138 24.07 3.23 -10.41
N LYS A 139 23.04 3.14 -11.27
CA LYS A 139 22.96 2.19 -12.39
C LYS A 139 23.04 2.85 -13.77
N LEU A 140 23.32 4.16 -13.80
CA LEU A 140 23.73 4.90 -14.99
C LEU A 140 25.25 4.97 -15.02
#